data_AF-A0A817Z685-F1
#
_entry.id   AF-A0A817Z685-F1
#
_cell.length_a   1.000
_cell.length_b   1.000
_cell.length_c   1.000
_cell.angle_alpha   90.00
_cell.angle_beta   90.00
_cell.angle_gamma   90.00
#
_symmetry.space_group_name_H-M   'P 1'
#
loop_
_entity.id
_entity.type
_entity.pdbx_description
1 polymer ?
#
loop_
_entity_poly.entity_id
_entity_poly.type
_entity_poly.pdbx_seq_one_letter_code
_entity_poly.pdbx_strand_id
1 'polypeptide(L)'
;MGASRKTRKVKYSSQNSHRHYDQQKYWNDRYTAKFKGKTIDEDDDHTDEWYFSYSDISDVLKSYIKQYHLHSPVLDIGCGLSKIFDELSNDHFIGPFIGVDYSPIVIKQCNKMKKNNNSYYLTVDMMQKHKPSLPINSFGLIIDKATTDGILNNNEHLSSISTMYEHASNVLLSNGLFIIITIKTIDDKEWFEDCLIPSLIRGSQNQQTKFIIHFHRCMTYTDGTENGPNIFVIVKYDCKSYSLRSSTNQGDGMLGLYTCAALREHGFERVYCSGTRLQRSTFIEQFGAIPLYSDEILEEETNKIDVVVEVCGVPNVVNDGLRLLKPGGLYLFVGMVHPHSQLNITGEQIIRKCLTIKGIHNYAPRHLDHAVQFLEKTIKKYPYEEVIGPTYDLSDLSRAMQIAIEKRYGRVLVKPNVLTS
;
A
#
# COMPACT_ATOMS: atom_id res chain seq x y z
N MET A 1 0.93 -8.29 -39.54
CA MET A 1 -0.51 -8.27 -39.88
C MET A 1 -1.26 -7.77 -38.65
N GLY A 2 -1.65 -6.49 -38.66
CA GLY A 2 -2.32 -5.86 -37.52
C GLY A 2 -3.79 -6.27 -37.47
N ALA A 3 -4.19 -6.95 -36.40
CA ALA A 3 -5.60 -7.23 -36.14
C ALA A 3 -6.27 -5.91 -35.71
N SER A 4 -7.15 -5.40 -36.56
CA SER A 4 -8.07 -4.31 -36.24
C SER A 4 -8.92 -4.72 -35.02
N ARG A 5 -8.64 -4.12 -33.86
CA ARG A 5 -9.52 -4.19 -32.68
C ARG A 5 -10.82 -3.49 -33.06
N LYS A 6 -11.86 -4.27 -33.39
CA LYS A 6 -13.23 -3.77 -33.52
C LYS A 6 -13.67 -3.25 -32.15
N THR A 7 -13.56 -1.95 -31.92
CA THR A 7 -14.19 -1.27 -30.80
C THR A 7 -15.70 -1.46 -30.90
N ARG A 8 -16.27 -2.25 -29.98
CA ARG A 8 -17.72 -2.29 -29.79
C ARG A 8 -18.15 -0.90 -29.32
N LYS A 9 -19.04 -0.23 -30.06
CA LYS A 9 -19.69 1.00 -29.62
C LYS A 9 -20.44 0.71 -28.32
N VAL A 10 -20.04 1.36 -27.23
CA VAL A 10 -20.86 1.47 -26.03
C VAL A 10 -22.06 2.33 -26.41
N LYS A 11 -23.26 1.72 -26.47
CA LYS A 11 -24.49 2.47 -26.73
C LYS A 11 -24.88 3.17 -25.43
N TYR A 12 -24.67 4.48 -25.38
CA TYR A 12 -25.39 5.32 -24.42
C TYR A 12 -26.81 5.52 -24.93
N SER A 13 -27.83 5.03 -24.22
CA SER A 13 -29.22 5.36 -24.53
C SER A 13 -29.49 6.80 -24.10
N SER A 14 -29.34 7.73 -25.03
CA SER A 14 -29.80 9.10 -24.89
C SER A 14 -31.32 9.13 -25.09
N GLN A 15 -32.12 9.09 -24.01
CA GLN A 15 -33.42 9.76 -23.84
C GLN A 15 -34.19 9.28 -22.58
N ASN A 16 -34.44 10.20 -21.65
CA ASN A 16 -35.62 10.35 -20.77
C ASN A 16 -36.50 9.13 -20.39
N SER A 17 -35.92 8.09 -19.79
CA SER A 17 -36.63 7.33 -18.74
C SER A 17 -35.81 7.40 -17.46
N HIS A 18 -36.38 7.94 -16.38
CA HIS A 18 -35.75 7.88 -15.05
C HIS A 18 -35.76 6.43 -14.58
N ARG A 19 -34.80 5.63 -15.07
CA ARG A 19 -34.61 4.26 -14.60
C ARG A 19 -34.07 4.33 -13.19
N HIS A 20 -34.72 3.63 -12.27
CA HIS A 20 -34.33 3.55 -10.87
C HIS A 20 -33.35 2.38 -10.68
N TYR A 21 -32.15 2.47 -11.27
CA TYR A 21 -31.12 1.42 -11.16
C TYR A 21 -30.66 1.18 -9.72
N ASP A 22 -30.89 2.15 -8.84
CA ASP A 22 -30.67 2.12 -7.40
C ASP A 22 -31.67 1.23 -6.65
N GLN A 23 -32.80 0.87 -7.28
CA GLN A 23 -33.87 0.12 -6.65
C GLN A 23 -33.86 -1.35 -7.05
N GLN A 24 -33.83 -2.23 -6.03
CA GLN A 24 -33.97 -3.69 -6.22
C GLN A 24 -35.23 -4.06 -7.02
N LYS A 25 -36.33 -3.31 -6.86
CA LYS A 25 -37.58 -3.54 -7.60
C LYS A 25 -37.36 -3.44 -9.11
N TYR A 26 -36.64 -2.42 -9.58
CA TYR A 26 -36.35 -2.24 -11.00
C TYR A 26 -35.65 -3.48 -11.58
N TRP A 27 -34.61 -3.97 -10.90
CA TRP A 27 -33.88 -5.16 -11.35
C TRP A 27 -34.72 -6.42 -11.30
N ASN A 28 -35.50 -6.63 -10.24
CA ASN A 28 -36.42 -7.77 -10.14
C ASN A 28 -37.43 -7.78 -11.30
N ASP A 29 -37.98 -6.62 -11.66
CA ASP A 29 -38.91 -6.48 -12.77
C ASP A 29 -38.22 -6.73 -14.12
N ARG A 30 -37.02 -6.16 -14.32
CA ARG A 30 -36.21 -6.35 -15.54
C ARG A 30 -35.86 -7.82 -15.75
N TYR A 31 -35.36 -8.50 -14.72
CA TYR A 31 -35.04 -9.93 -14.80
C TYR A 31 -36.30 -10.78 -15.02
N THR A 32 -37.41 -10.46 -14.34
CA THR A 32 -38.67 -11.17 -14.52
C THR A 32 -39.20 -11.04 -15.95
N ALA A 33 -39.15 -9.84 -16.52
CA ALA A 33 -39.54 -9.59 -17.91
C ALA A 33 -38.64 -10.39 -18.86
N LYS A 34 -37.32 -10.28 -18.69
CA LYS A 34 -36.32 -10.99 -19.51
C LYS A 34 -36.55 -12.50 -19.53
N PHE A 35 -36.73 -13.12 -18.37
CA PHE A 35 -36.93 -14.57 -18.28
C PHE A 35 -38.29 -15.04 -18.81
N LYS A 36 -39.23 -14.12 -19.07
CA LYS A 36 -40.46 -14.35 -19.82
C LYS A 36 -40.33 -14.05 -21.32
N GLY A 37 -39.12 -13.77 -21.81
CA GLY A 37 -38.86 -13.38 -23.20
C GLY A 37 -39.39 -11.99 -23.56
N LYS A 38 -39.55 -11.11 -22.57
CA LYS A 38 -40.02 -9.73 -22.71
C LYS A 38 -38.93 -8.74 -22.28
N THR A 39 -39.10 -7.47 -22.62
CA THR A 39 -38.34 -6.36 -22.05
C THR A 39 -39.14 -5.66 -20.96
N ILE A 40 -38.46 -4.87 -20.14
CA ILE A 40 -39.15 -4.00 -19.17
C ILE A 40 -39.80 -2.79 -19.85
N ASP A 41 -39.19 -2.28 -20.93
CA ASP A 41 -39.67 -1.20 -21.79
C ASP A 41 -39.02 -1.29 -23.19
N GLU A 42 -39.37 -0.38 -24.09
CA GLU A 42 -38.83 -0.33 -25.47
C GLU A 42 -37.36 0.10 -25.54
N ASP A 43 -36.87 0.79 -24.50
CA ASP A 43 -35.51 1.32 -24.42
C ASP A 43 -34.53 0.34 -23.75
N ASP A 44 -34.98 -0.86 -23.38
CA ASP A 44 -34.17 -1.87 -22.71
C ASP A 44 -32.95 -2.21 -23.58
N ASP A 45 -31.74 -2.02 -23.05
CA ASP A 45 -30.50 -2.23 -23.81
C ASP A 45 -30.18 -3.72 -24.03
N HIS A 46 -31.00 -4.60 -23.47
CA HIS A 46 -30.96 -6.06 -23.56
C HIS A 46 -29.64 -6.71 -23.09
N THR A 47 -28.69 -5.92 -22.59
CA THR A 47 -27.36 -6.42 -22.25
C THR A 47 -27.37 -7.10 -20.89
N ASP A 48 -26.65 -8.22 -20.83
CA ASP A 48 -26.29 -8.95 -19.61
C ASP A 48 -24.84 -8.69 -19.20
N GLU A 49 -24.09 -7.99 -20.06
CA GLU A 49 -22.66 -7.74 -19.88
C GLU A 49 -22.44 -6.22 -19.98
N TRP A 50 -22.43 -5.57 -18.84
CA TRP A 50 -22.17 -4.14 -18.73
C TRP A 50 -20.67 -3.86 -18.74
N TYR A 51 -20.29 -2.81 -19.50
CA TYR A 51 -18.92 -2.38 -19.74
C TYR A 51 -18.01 -3.42 -20.42
N PHE A 52 -17.11 -4.04 -19.65
CA PHE A 52 -16.05 -4.91 -20.15
C PHE A 52 -16.35 -6.38 -19.83
N SER A 53 -15.95 -7.28 -20.73
CA SER A 53 -15.78 -8.70 -20.40
C SER A 53 -14.47 -8.93 -19.65
N TYR A 54 -14.26 -10.12 -19.07
CA TYR A 54 -12.94 -10.45 -18.51
C TYR A 54 -11.87 -10.37 -19.60
N SER A 55 -12.18 -10.82 -20.82
CA SER A 55 -11.22 -10.77 -21.93
C SER A 55 -10.72 -9.35 -22.23
N ASP A 56 -11.58 -8.34 -22.09
CA ASP A 56 -11.24 -6.92 -22.31
C ASP A 56 -10.29 -6.37 -21.23
N ILE A 57 -10.40 -6.84 -19.98
CA ILE A 57 -9.59 -6.38 -18.84
C ILE A 57 -8.42 -7.31 -18.49
N SER A 58 -8.35 -8.49 -19.11
CA SER A 58 -7.42 -9.56 -18.73
C SER A 58 -5.95 -9.12 -18.77
N ASP A 59 -5.55 -8.34 -19.78
CA ASP A 59 -4.20 -7.79 -19.89
C ASP A 59 -3.85 -6.86 -18.72
N VAL A 60 -4.82 -6.04 -18.27
CA VAL A 60 -4.65 -5.17 -17.11
C VAL A 60 -4.52 -6.01 -15.84
N LEU A 61 -5.44 -6.95 -15.63
CA LEU A 61 -5.48 -7.79 -14.43
C LEU A 61 -4.24 -8.68 -14.30
N LYS A 62 -3.72 -9.24 -15.40
CA LYS A 62 -2.53 -10.11 -15.41
C LYS A 62 -1.29 -9.46 -14.81
N SER A 63 -1.18 -8.13 -14.83
CA SER A 63 -0.06 -7.42 -14.20
C SER A 63 -0.12 -7.44 -12.65
N TYR A 64 -1.32 -7.64 -12.08
CA TYR A 64 -1.57 -7.67 -10.63
C TYR A 64 -1.77 -9.08 -10.08
N ILE A 65 -2.34 -9.97 -10.90
CA ILE A 65 -2.59 -11.37 -10.54
C ILE A 65 -1.26 -12.07 -10.22
N LYS A 66 -1.29 -12.92 -9.20
CA LYS A 66 -0.18 -13.73 -8.70
C LYS A 66 -0.70 -15.15 -8.58
N GLN A 67 0.20 -16.14 -8.49
CA GLN A 67 -0.20 -17.55 -8.47
C GLN A 67 -1.25 -17.86 -7.38
N TYR A 68 -1.13 -17.28 -6.18
CA TYR A 68 -2.11 -17.51 -5.12
C TYR A 68 -3.50 -16.94 -5.43
N HIS A 69 -3.60 -15.87 -6.24
CA HIS A 69 -4.89 -15.32 -6.66
C HIS A 69 -5.69 -16.33 -7.49
N LEU A 70 -5.02 -17.16 -8.31
CA LEU A 70 -5.65 -18.18 -9.14
C LEU A 70 -6.35 -19.28 -8.30
N HIS A 71 -5.87 -19.50 -7.08
CA HIS A 71 -6.41 -20.50 -6.16
C HIS A 71 -7.33 -19.91 -5.08
N SER A 72 -7.35 -18.58 -4.95
CA SER A 72 -8.12 -17.90 -3.91
C SER A 72 -9.59 -17.78 -4.31
N PRO A 73 -10.52 -17.72 -3.33
CA PRO A 73 -11.92 -17.42 -3.61
C PRO A 73 -12.08 -16.07 -4.32
N VAL A 74 -12.98 -16.04 -5.32
CA VAL A 74 -13.34 -14.84 -6.09
C VAL A 74 -14.76 -14.43 -5.70
N LEU A 75 -14.97 -13.14 -5.42
CA LEU A 75 -16.28 -12.55 -5.18
C LEU A 75 -16.65 -11.61 -6.34
N ASP A 76 -17.84 -11.77 -6.91
CA ASP A 76 -18.43 -10.83 -7.87
C ASP A 76 -19.65 -10.16 -7.24
N ILE A 77 -19.56 -8.86 -6.98
CA ILE A 77 -20.57 -8.06 -6.28
C ILE A 77 -21.53 -7.45 -7.32
N GLY A 78 -22.82 -7.74 -7.18
CA GLY A 78 -23.83 -7.39 -8.18
C GLY A 78 -23.65 -8.23 -9.44
N CYS A 79 -23.42 -9.53 -9.28
CA CYS A 79 -22.97 -10.41 -10.36
C CYS A 79 -23.94 -10.47 -11.56
N GLY A 80 -25.22 -10.16 -11.34
CA GLY A 80 -26.24 -10.19 -12.38
C GLY A 80 -26.21 -11.50 -13.16
N LEU A 81 -26.11 -11.40 -14.49
CA LEU A 81 -26.01 -12.53 -15.42
C LEU A 81 -24.63 -12.61 -16.11
N SER A 82 -23.60 -11.96 -15.57
CA SER A 82 -22.28 -11.88 -16.20
C SER A 82 -21.64 -13.26 -16.37
N LYS A 83 -20.83 -13.41 -17.43
CA LYS A 83 -20.05 -14.63 -17.72
C LYS A 83 -18.65 -14.61 -17.11
N ILE A 84 -18.35 -13.65 -16.25
CA ILE A 84 -17.00 -13.42 -15.75
C ILE A 84 -16.36 -14.65 -15.09
N PHE A 85 -17.13 -15.48 -14.38
CA PHE A 85 -16.63 -16.72 -13.78
C PHE A 85 -16.25 -17.79 -14.80
N ASP A 86 -17.00 -17.91 -15.91
CA ASP A 86 -16.65 -18.83 -16.99
C ASP A 86 -15.33 -18.38 -17.65
N GLU A 87 -15.17 -17.08 -17.87
CA GLU A 87 -13.96 -16.51 -18.48
C GLU A 87 -12.74 -16.61 -17.57
N LEU A 88 -12.89 -16.33 -16.26
CA LEU A 88 -11.84 -16.54 -15.26
C LEU A 88 -11.42 -18.03 -15.17
N SER A 89 -12.39 -18.95 -15.20
CA SER A 89 -12.11 -20.40 -15.21
C SER A 89 -11.26 -20.80 -16.42
N ASN A 90 -11.54 -20.21 -17.58
CA ASN A 90 -10.76 -20.44 -18.81
C ASN A 90 -9.34 -19.87 -18.73
N ASP A 91 -9.11 -18.84 -17.89
CA ASP A 91 -7.79 -18.25 -17.63
C ASP A 91 -7.15 -18.81 -16.33
N HIS A 92 -7.43 -20.08 -16.04
CA HIS A 92 -6.81 -20.89 -14.98
C HIS A 92 -7.11 -20.50 -13.54
N PHE A 93 -8.13 -19.68 -13.28
CA PHE A 93 -8.66 -19.55 -11.93
C PHE A 93 -9.40 -20.82 -11.53
N ILE A 94 -9.03 -21.39 -10.39
CA ILE A 94 -9.61 -22.63 -9.85
C ILE A 94 -10.16 -22.47 -8.43
N GLY A 95 -10.01 -21.28 -7.83
CA GLY A 95 -10.63 -20.97 -6.54
C GLY A 95 -12.17 -20.97 -6.62
N PRO A 96 -12.88 -21.07 -5.48
CA PRO A 96 -14.33 -20.94 -5.44
C PRO A 96 -14.80 -19.61 -6.03
N PHE A 97 -15.82 -19.63 -6.88
CA PHE A 97 -16.43 -18.43 -7.45
C PHE A 97 -17.75 -18.12 -6.74
N ILE A 98 -17.84 -16.97 -6.07
CA ILE A 98 -19.00 -16.56 -5.29
C ILE A 98 -19.60 -15.31 -5.95
N GLY A 99 -20.77 -15.46 -6.57
CA GLY A 99 -21.54 -14.34 -7.11
C GLY A 99 -22.59 -13.91 -6.11
N VAL A 100 -22.64 -12.61 -5.79
CA VAL A 100 -23.68 -12.05 -4.91
C VAL A 100 -24.48 -10.99 -5.63
N ASP A 101 -25.79 -11.01 -5.40
CA ASP A 101 -26.70 -10.01 -5.93
C ASP A 101 -27.87 -9.84 -4.95
N TYR A 102 -28.37 -8.62 -4.79
CA TYR A 102 -29.53 -8.37 -3.97
C TYR A 102 -30.83 -8.90 -4.59
N SER A 103 -30.86 -9.24 -5.90
CA SER A 103 -32.04 -9.75 -6.59
C SER A 103 -32.14 -11.27 -6.43
N PRO A 104 -33.15 -11.80 -5.72
CA PRO A 104 -33.36 -13.25 -5.66
C PRO A 104 -33.75 -13.84 -7.03
N ILE A 105 -34.29 -13.02 -7.94
CA ILE A 105 -34.74 -13.46 -9.26
C ILE A 105 -33.55 -13.85 -10.12
N VAL A 106 -32.50 -13.01 -10.17
CA VAL A 106 -31.30 -13.30 -10.96
C VAL A 106 -30.50 -14.44 -10.34
N ILE A 107 -30.37 -14.47 -9.01
CA ILE A 107 -29.64 -15.52 -8.30
C ILE A 107 -30.27 -16.90 -8.52
N LYS A 108 -31.61 -16.99 -8.52
CA LYS A 108 -32.31 -18.23 -8.85
C LYS A 108 -31.97 -18.70 -10.27
N GLN A 109 -31.90 -17.77 -11.22
CA GLN A 109 -31.54 -18.08 -12.60
C GLN A 109 -30.06 -18.48 -12.73
N CYS A 110 -29.12 -17.78 -12.09
CA CYS A 110 -27.70 -18.14 -12.10
C CYS A 110 -27.47 -19.54 -11.54
N ASN A 111 -28.12 -19.89 -10.42
CA ASN A 111 -28.06 -21.24 -9.86
C ASN A 111 -28.66 -22.32 -10.79
N LYS A 112 -29.62 -21.97 -11.65
CA LYS A 112 -30.16 -22.88 -12.68
C LYS A 112 -29.23 -23.02 -13.89
N MET A 113 -28.52 -21.96 -14.26
CA MET A 113 -27.70 -21.90 -15.47
C MET A 113 -26.22 -22.24 -15.24
N LYS A 114 -25.76 -22.26 -13.99
CA LYS A 114 -24.35 -22.51 -13.66
C LYS A 114 -23.87 -23.82 -14.27
N LYS A 115 -22.72 -23.76 -14.93
CA LYS A 115 -22.05 -24.92 -15.53
C LYS A 115 -20.88 -25.41 -14.68
N ASN A 116 -20.23 -24.48 -13.98
CA ASN A 116 -19.12 -24.76 -13.09
C ASN A 116 -19.64 -25.16 -11.70
N ASN A 117 -19.27 -26.36 -11.24
CA ASN A 117 -19.62 -26.85 -9.91
C ASN A 117 -18.97 -26.05 -8.78
N ASN A 118 -17.92 -25.28 -9.09
CA ASN A 118 -17.24 -24.40 -8.14
C ASN A 118 -17.82 -22.98 -8.10
N SER A 119 -18.96 -22.74 -8.77
CA SER A 119 -19.67 -21.47 -8.73
C SER A 119 -20.89 -21.53 -7.80
N TYR A 120 -20.97 -20.55 -6.92
CA TYR A 120 -21.99 -20.40 -5.90
C TYR A 120 -22.62 -19.01 -6.03
N TYR A 121 -23.95 -18.95 -6.18
CA TYR A 121 -24.67 -17.69 -6.32
C TYR A 121 -25.60 -17.50 -5.12
N LEU A 122 -25.45 -16.39 -4.41
CA LEU A 122 -26.13 -16.11 -3.15
C LEU A 122 -26.91 -14.78 -3.25
N THR A 123 -28.13 -14.77 -2.71
CA THR A 123 -28.88 -13.52 -2.54
C THR A 123 -28.33 -12.79 -1.33
N VAL A 124 -27.55 -11.74 -1.56
CA VAL A 124 -26.92 -10.94 -0.52
C VAL A 124 -27.02 -9.47 -0.92
N ASP A 125 -27.56 -8.65 -0.03
CA ASP A 125 -27.59 -7.21 -0.18
C ASP A 125 -26.37 -6.61 0.52
N MET A 126 -25.36 -6.26 -0.27
CA MET A 126 -24.11 -5.68 0.21
C MET A 126 -24.26 -4.23 0.68
N MET A 127 -25.45 -3.62 0.60
CA MET A 127 -25.68 -2.25 1.10
C MET A 127 -26.27 -2.23 2.51
N GLN A 128 -26.54 -3.40 3.10
CA GLN A 128 -27.12 -3.48 4.44
C GLN A 128 -26.10 -3.12 5.52
N LYS A 129 -26.52 -2.35 6.53
CA LYS A 129 -25.65 -1.93 7.63
C LYS A 129 -25.13 -3.10 8.47
N HIS A 130 -25.89 -4.20 8.53
CA HIS A 130 -25.41 -5.40 9.20
C HIS A 130 -24.44 -6.15 8.29
N LYS A 131 -23.49 -6.85 8.92
CA LYS A 131 -22.48 -7.62 8.21
C LYS A 131 -23.14 -8.66 7.28
N PRO A 132 -22.75 -8.73 5.99
CA PRO A 132 -23.29 -9.72 5.07
C PRO A 132 -22.91 -11.12 5.53
N SER A 133 -23.67 -12.12 5.05
CA SER A 133 -23.39 -13.54 5.31
C SER A 133 -22.20 -14.06 4.50
N LEU A 134 -21.06 -13.37 4.59
CA LEU A 134 -19.81 -13.66 3.92
C LEU A 134 -18.66 -13.75 4.94
N PRO A 135 -17.71 -14.68 4.76
CA PRO A 135 -16.57 -14.79 5.66
C PRO A 135 -15.61 -13.59 5.50
N ILE A 136 -15.10 -13.08 6.61
CA ILE A 136 -14.12 -11.99 6.61
C ILE A 136 -12.77 -12.47 6.11
N ASN A 137 -11.97 -11.58 5.52
CA ASN A 137 -10.62 -11.89 5.02
C ASN A 137 -10.55 -13.23 4.29
N SER A 138 -11.37 -13.42 3.26
CA SER A 138 -11.59 -14.73 2.62
C SER A 138 -11.46 -14.70 1.10
N PHE A 139 -11.59 -13.54 0.46
CA PHE A 139 -11.54 -13.42 -1.00
C PHE A 139 -10.21 -12.83 -1.47
N GLY A 140 -9.56 -13.51 -2.41
CA GLY A 140 -8.31 -13.02 -3.01
C GLY A 140 -8.56 -12.07 -4.19
N LEU A 141 -9.74 -12.14 -4.79
CA LEU A 141 -10.19 -11.25 -5.84
C LEU A 141 -11.65 -10.88 -5.59
N ILE A 142 -11.94 -9.58 -5.54
CA ILE A 142 -13.29 -9.04 -5.51
C ILE A 142 -13.48 -8.21 -6.78
N ILE A 143 -14.63 -8.34 -7.43
CA ILE A 143 -14.99 -7.63 -8.64
C ILE A 143 -16.30 -6.89 -8.39
N ASP A 144 -16.30 -5.61 -8.72
CA ASP A 144 -17.47 -4.77 -8.91
C ASP A 144 -17.44 -4.29 -10.35
N LYS A 145 -18.49 -4.61 -11.11
CA LYS A 145 -18.60 -4.27 -12.51
C LYS A 145 -19.96 -3.65 -12.80
N ALA A 146 -19.97 -2.32 -12.88
CA ALA A 146 -21.17 -1.49 -13.02
C ALA A 146 -22.13 -1.49 -11.81
N THR A 147 -21.84 -2.23 -10.74
CA THR A 147 -22.69 -2.23 -9.54
C THR A 147 -22.59 -0.89 -8.84
N THR A 148 -21.38 -0.31 -8.80
CA THR A 148 -21.17 1.08 -8.38
C THR A 148 -22.10 2.06 -9.12
N ASP A 149 -22.14 1.99 -10.45
CA ASP A 149 -22.91 2.93 -11.26
C ASP A 149 -24.42 2.71 -11.14
N GLY A 150 -24.84 1.45 -10.98
CA GLY A 150 -26.24 1.11 -10.70
C GLY A 150 -26.73 1.72 -9.39
N ILE A 151 -25.92 1.67 -8.33
CA ILE A 151 -26.28 2.21 -7.01
C ILE A 151 -26.22 3.75 -7.00
N LEU A 152 -25.23 4.36 -7.64
CA LEU A 152 -24.98 5.81 -7.58
C LEU A 152 -25.80 6.66 -8.55
N ASN A 153 -26.86 6.10 -9.12
CA ASN A 153 -27.74 6.83 -10.03
C ASN A 153 -28.20 8.16 -9.41
N ASN A 154 -27.77 9.29 -10.00
CA ASN A 154 -27.94 10.68 -9.52
C ASN A 154 -27.28 11.06 -8.17
N ASN A 155 -26.23 10.37 -7.72
CA ASN A 155 -25.51 10.61 -6.45
C ASN A 155 -26.36 10.45 -5.17
N GLU A 156 -27.60 9.95 -5.26
CA GLU A 156 -28.54 9.91 -4.12
C GLU A 156 -28.28 8.78 -3.09
N HIS A 157 -27.23 7.96 -3.26
CA HIS A 157 -27.00 6.78 -2.42
C HIS A 157 -25.54 6.57 -1.98
N LEU A 158 -24.80 7.66 -1.74
CA LEU A 158 -23.41 7.59 -1.24
C LEU A 158 -23.27 6.75 0.04
N SER A 159 -24.27 6.76 0.93
CA SER A 159 -24.25 5.94 2.15
C SER A 159 -24.38 4.43 1.87
N SER A 160 -25.16 4.03 0.86
CA SER A 160 -25.34 2.64 0.45
C SER A 160 -24.07 2.09 -0.19
N ILE A 161 -23.46 2.85 -1.12
CA ILE A 161 -22.22 2.42 -1.77
C ILE A 161 -21.04 2.39 -0.79
N SER A 162 -21.00 3.34 0.15
CA SER A 162 -20.04 3.38 1.25
C SER A 162 -20.11 2.10 2.10
N THR A 163 -21.32 1.63 2.39
CA THR A 163 -21.55 0.36 3.10
C THR A 163 -21.07 -0.84 2.28
N MET A 164 -21.33 -0.85 0.96
CA MET A 164 -20.85 -1.90 0.06
C MET A 164 -19.33 -2.00 0.02
N TYR A 165 -18.63 -0.87 -0.13
CA TYR A 165 -17.16 -0.84 -0.13
C TYR A 165 -16.55 -1.20 1.22
N GLU A 166 -17.20 -0.83 2.32
CA GLU A 166 -16.78 -1.24 3.66
C GLU A 166 -16.83 -2.76 3.82
N HIS A 167 -17.93 -3.39 3.38
CA HIS A 167 -18.04 -4.85 3.38
C HIS A 167 -17.06 -5.53 2.44
N ALA A 168 -16.85 -4.99 1.23
CA ALA A 168 -15.84 -5.48 0.29
C ALA A 168 -14.43 -5.46 0.92
N SER A 169 -14.05 -4.34 1.53
CA SER A 169 -12.76 -4.22 2.24
C SER A 169 -12.64 -5.21 3.42
N ASN A 170 -13.75 -5.48 4.12
CA ASN A 170 -13.78 -6.39 5.25
C ASN A 170 -13.60 -7.87 4.86
N VAL A 171 -14.14 -8.27 3.72
CA VAL A 171 -14.04 -9.66 3.23
C VAL A 171 -12.80 -9.91 2.36
N LEU A 172 -12.13 -8.85 1.89
CA LEU A 172 -10.90 -8.94 1.10
C LEU A 172 -9.71 -9.45 1.91
N LEU A 173 -8.99 -10.45 1.39
CA LEU A 173 -7.76 -10.97 1.95
C LEU A 173 -6.63 -9.93 1.96
N SER A 174 -5.66 -10.15 2.84
CA SER A 174 -4.35 -9.53 2.73
C SER A 174 -3.68 -9.90 1.41
N ASN A 175 -3.09 -8.91 0.75
CA ASN A 175 -2.62 -8.92 -0.64
C ASN A 175 -3.71 -9.15 -1.70
N GLY A 176 -4.98 -9.24 -1.32
CA GLY A 176 -6.09 -9.42 -2.24
C GLY A 176 -6.32 -8.19 -3.14
N LEU A 177 -6.96 -8.44 -4.28
CA LEU A 177 -7.34 -7.44 -5.27
C LEU A 177 -8.83 -7.12 -5.19
N PHE A 178 -9.18 -5.84 -5.16
CA PHE A 178 -10.54 -5.36 -5.39
C PHE A 178 -10.57 -4.52 -6.66
N ILE A 179 -11.31 -5.01 -7.66
CA ILE A 179 -11.44 -4.40 -8.97
C ILE A 179 -12.78 -3.69 -9.04
N ILE A 180 -12.77 -2.40 -9.38
CA ILE A 180 -13.99 -1.62 -9.62
C ILE A 180 -13.95 -1.13 -11.06
N ILE A 181 -14.98 -1.48 -11.84
CA ILE A 181 -15.18 -1.04 -13.21
C ILE A 181 -16.40 -0.12 -13.23
N THR A 182 -16.15 1.17 -13.45
CA THR A 182 -17.16 2.23 -13.27
C THR A 182 -16.93 3.41 -14.20
N ILE A 183 -17.98 4.17 -14.54
CA ILE A 183 -17.81 5.44 -15.26
C ILE A 183 -17.28 6.57 -14.36
N LYS A 184 -17.21 6.36 -13.05
CA LYS A 184 -16.63 7.31 -12.10
C LYS A 184 -15.13 7.51 -12.34
N THR A 185 -14.65 8.70 -12.00
CA THR A 185 -13.23 9.11 -12.12
C THR A 185 -12.72 9.58 -10.76
N ILE A 186 -11.40 9.72 -10.62
CA ILE A 186 -10.78 10.32 -9.42
C ILE A 186 -11.17 11.79 -9.23
N ASP A 187 -11.72 12.45 -10.26
CA ASP A 187 -12.15 13.85 -10.19
C ASP A 187 -13.55 13.97 -9.54
N ASP A 188 -14.31 12.88 -9.44
CA ASP A 188 -15.54 12.80 -8.64
C ASP A 188 -15.17 12.62 -7.15
N LYS A 189 -14.94 13.75 -6.47
CA LYS A 189 -14.48 13.78 -5.08
C LYS A 189 -15.46 13.16 -4.10
N GLU A 190 -16.77 13.37 -4.31
CA GLU A 190 -17.82 12.83 -3.45
C GLU A 190 -17.78 11.30 -3.44
N TRP A 191 -17.54 10.70 -4.61
CA TRP A 191 -17.37 9.26 -4.72
C TRP A 191 -15.98 8.78 -4.27
N PHE A 192 -14.89 9.39 -4.76
CA PHE A 192 -13.55 8.88 -4.55
C PHE A 192 -13.00 9.22 -3.16
N GLU A 193 -12.88 10.51 -2.83
CA GLU A 193 -12.26 10.99 -1.58
C GLU A 193 -13.20 10.82 -0.38
N ASP A 194 -14.48 11.11 -0.54
CA ASP A 194 -15.42 11.16 0.58
C ASP A 194 -16.11 9.81 0.84
N CYS A 195 -16.14 8.92 -0.16
CA CYS A 195 -16.84 7.65 -0.06
C CYS A 195 -15.92 6.42 -0.17
N LEU A 196 -15.22 6.21 -1.29
CA LEU A 196 -14.40 5.01 -1.50
C LEU A 196 -13.26 4.92 -0.47
N ILE A 197 -12.44 5.96 -0.34
CA ILE A 197 -11.27 5.94 0.56
C ILE A 197 -11.67 5.68 2.03
N PRO A 198 -12.64 6.41 2.63
CA PRO A 198 -13.01 6.19 4.02
C PRO A 198 -13.65 4.82 4.25
N SER A 199 -14.37 4.28 3.27
CA SER A 199 -15.01 2.96 3.36
C SER A 199 -13.99 1.83 3.36
N LEU A 200 -12.95 1.93 2.51
CA LEU A 200 -11.84 0.98 2.53
C LEU A 200 -11.16 0.96 3.92
N ILE A 201 -10.93 2.14 4.51
CA ILE A 201 -10.30 2.31 5.83
C ILE A 201 -11.18 1.73 6.95
N ARG A 202 -12.48 2.02 6.96
CA ARG A 202 -13.40 1.46 7.97
C ARG A 202 -13.47 -0.07 7.87
N GLY A 203 -13.56 -0.61 6.65
CA GLY A 203 -13.66 -2.05 6.41
C GLY A 203 -12.42 -2.84 6.82
N SER A 204 -11.24 -2.20 6.84
CA SER A 204 -10.00 -2.82 7.36
C SER A 204 -9.89 -2.81 8.90
N GLN A 205 -10.90 -2.30 9.61
CA GLN A 205 -11.05 -2.42 11.07
C GLN A 205 -9.81 -1.94 11.88
N ASN A 206 -9.19 -0.81 11.50
CA ASN A 206 -8.01 -0.21 12.16
C ASN A 206 -6.78 -1.13 12.30
N GLN A 207 -6.71 -2.21 11.53
CA GLN A 207 -5.47 -2.97 11.39
C GLN A 207 -4.46 -2.10 10.64
N GLN A 208 -3.15 -2.32 10.87
CA GLN A 208 -2.08 -1.63 10.14
C GLN A 208 -2.17 -2.02 8.65
N THR A 209 -3.13 -1.49 7.91
CA THR A 209 -3.44 -1.89 6.53
C THR A 209 -3.13 -0.72 5.62
N LYS A 210 -2.47 -0.99 4.50
CA LYS A 210 -2.23 -0.03 3.42
C LYS A 210 -3.01 -0.48 2.20
N PHE A 211 -3.59 0.48 1.50
CA PHE A 211 -4.18 0.26 0.18
C PHE A 211 -3.30 0.93 -0.88
N ILE A 212 -3.03 0.23 -1.97
CA ILE A 212 -2.49 0.82 -3.19
C ILE A 212 -3.60 0.80 -4.22
N ILE A 213 -3.95 1.96 -4.76
CA ILE A 213 -5.01 2.11 -5.76
C ILE A 213 -4.35 2.45 -7.10
N HIS A 214 -4.44 1.54 -8.05
CA HIS A 214 -4.01 1.78 -9.43
C HIS A 214 -5.23 2.18 -10.26
N PHE A 215 -5.15 3.32 -10.92
CA PHE A 215 -6.22 3.84 -11.77
C PHE A 215 -5.84 3.69 -13.25
N HIS A 216 -6.68 3.00 -14.00
CA HIS A 216 -6.53 2.80 -15.44
C HIS A 216 -7.68 3.47 -16.17
N ARG A 217 -7.38 4.54 -16.91
CA ARG A 217 -8.35 5.17 -17.80
C ARG A 217 -8.50 4.35 -19.07
N CYS A 218 -9.70 3.84 -19.33
CA CYS A 218 -10.01 3.22 -20.62
C CYS A 218 -10.75 4.24 -21.48
N MET A 219 -10.01 4.89 -22.38
CA MET A 219 -10.59 5.90 -23.28
C MET A 219 -11.42 5.22 -24.37
N THR A 220 -12.72 5.49 -24.40
CA THR A 220 -13.56 5.24 -25.58
C THR A 220 -13.92 6.58 -26.21
N TYR A 221 -13.44 6.82 -27.43
CA TYR A 221 -13.83 7.99 -28.21
C TYR A 221 -15.18 7.72 -28.89
N THR A 222 -16.24 8.30 -28.34
CA THR A 222 -17.53 8.43 -29.01
C THR A 222 -17.90 9.89 -29.03
N ASP A 223 -18.13 10.42 -30.24
CA ASP A 223 -18.74 11.73 -30.48
C ASP A 223 -17.96 12.94 -29.93
N GLY A 224 -16.62 12.84 -29.90
CA GLY A 224 -15.75 13.93 -29.45
C GLY A 224 -15.67 14.11 -27.94
N THR A 225 -16.24 13.18 -27.16
CA THR A 225 -16.18 13.16 -25.70
C THR A 225 -15.47 11.92 -25.19
N GLU A 226 -14.63 12.07 -24.16
CA GLU A 226 -13.89 10.98 -23.51
C GLU A 226 -14.78 10.29 -22.46
N ASN A 227 -15.58 9.29 -22.86
CA ASN A 227 -16.63 8.72 -21.99
C ASN A 227 -16.57 7.18 -21.92
N GLY A 228 -15.45 6.64 -21.43
CA GLY A 228 -15.28 5.20 -21.23
C GLY A 228 -15.26 4.80 -19.75
N PRO A 229 -15.70 3.56 -19.41
CA PRO A 229 -15.59 3.05 -18.05
C PRO A 229 -14.12 2.91 -17.65
N ASN A 230 -13.79 3.32 -16.44
CA ASN A 230 -12.45 3.23 -15.86
C ASN A 230 -12.30 1.96 -15.03
N ILE A 231 -11.06 1.54 -14.80
CA ILE A 231 -10.73 0.38 -13.96
C ILE A 231 -9.88 0.86 -12.78
N PHE A 232 -10.36 0.62 -11.57
CA PHE A 232 -9.61 0.79 -10.33
C PHE A 232 -9.17 -0.58 -9.84
N VAL A 233 -7.87 -0.76 -9.66
CA VAL A 233 -7.29 -1.96 -9.05
C VAL A 233 -6.76 -1.60 -7.67
N ILE A 234 -7.49 -2.02 -6.64
CA ILE A 234 -7.18 -1.74 -5.24
C ILE A 234 -6.50 -2.97 -4.64
N VAL A 235 -5.27 -2.81 -4.15
CA VAL A 235 -4.53 -3.89 -3.49
C VAL A 235 -4.47 -3.61 -1.99
N LYS A 236 -5.00 -4.55 -1.18
CA LYS A 236 -4.95 -4.47 0.27
C LYS A 236 -3.68 -5.11 0.79
N TYR A 237 -2.90 -4.42 1.59
CA TYR A 237 -1.73 -4.98 2.27
C TYR A 237 -1.94 -4.89 3.76
N ASP A 238 -1.84 -6.00 4.48
CA ASP A 238 -1.54 -5.87 5.89
C ASP A 238 -0.07 -5.48 6.00
N CYS A 239 0.15 -4.28 6.54
CA CYS A 239 1.39 -4.05 7.25
C CYS A 239 1.31 -4.98 8.45
N LYS A 240 1.82 -6.20 8.28
CA LYS A 240 2.48 -6.82 9.41
C LYS A 240 3.41 -5.73 9.93
N SER A 241 3.30 -5.40 11.22
CA SER A 241 4.49 -5.00 11.92
C SER A 241 5.47 -6.13 11.64
N TYR A 242 6.29 -6.00 10.61
CA TYR A 242 7.60 -6.59 10.66
C TYR A 242 8.09 -6.05 11.99
N SER A 243 8.12 -6.88 13.04
CA SER A 243 8.99 -6.50 14.15
C SER A 243 10.32 -6.39 13.44
N LEU A 244 10.76 -5.16 13.21
CA LEU A 244 12.05 -4.92 12.61
C LEU A 244 12.97 -5.39 13.73
N ARG A 245 13.36 -6.66 13.66
CA ARG A 245 14.01 -7.34 14.78
C ARG A 245 15.41 -6.81 14.91
N SER A 246 16.01 -6.39 13.79
CA SER A 246 17.42 -6.10 13.72
C SER A 246 17.74 -4.94 12.78
N SER A 247 18.49 -3.98 13.29
CA SER A 247 19.08 -2.89 12.48
C SER A 247 20.56 -2.79 12.75
N THR A 248 21.34 -2.32 11.77
CA THR A 248 22.71 -1.89 12.00
C THR A 248 22.88 -0.43 11.61
N ASN A 249 23.59 0.31 12.45
CA ASN A 249 23.99 1.69 12.17
C ASN A 249 25.50 1.73 11.93
N GLN A 250 25.92 2.32 10.81
CA GLN A 250 27.32 2.44 10.44
C GLN A 250 27.83 3.84 10.75
N GLY A 251 28.50 3.96 11.89
CA GLY A 251 29.06 5.20 12.42
C GLY A 251 28.80 5.36 13.91
N ASP A 252 29.86 5.45 14.71
CA ASP A 252 29.82 5.66 16.17
C ASP A 252 29.84 7.15 16.57
N GLY A 253 29.53 8.04 15.62
CA GLY A 253 29.40 9.48 15.85
C GLY A 253 28.10 9.84 16.57
N MET A 254 27.92 11.13 16.86
CA MET A 254 26.69 11.63 17.50
C MET A 254 25.43 11.21 16.73
N LEU A 255 25.41 11.35 15.40
CA LEU A 255 24.28 10.90 14.58
C LEU A 255 24.00 9.42 14.74
N GLY A 256 25.03 8.59 14.82
CA GLY A 256 24.89 7.16 15.00
C GLY A 256 24.33 6.74 16.36
N LEU A 257 24.82 7.37 17.43
CA LEU A 257 24.29 7.14 18.78
C LEU A 257 22.82 7.56 18.88
N TYR A 258 22.45 8.70 18.29
CA TYR A 258 21.06 9.15 18.23
C TYR A 258 20.20 8.21 17.39
N THR A 259 20.73 7.70 16.27
CA THR A 259 20.07 6.68 15.44
C THR A 259 19.85 5.39 16.24
N CYS A 260 20.81 4.96 17.08
CA CYS A 260 20.65 3.79 17.94
C CYS A 260 19.46 3.97 18.90
N ALA A 261 19.42 5.07 19.65
CA ALA A 261 18.31 5.37 20.55
C ALA A 261 16.98 5.49 19.78
N ALA A 262 16.97 6.15 18.63
CA ALA A 262 15.77 6.27 17.80
C ALA A 262 15.24 4.90 17.37
N LEU A 263 16.10 4.01 16.87
CA LEU A 263 15.71 2.65 16.47
C LEU A 263 15.18 1.85 17.66
N ARG A 264 15.81 1.95 18.84
CA ARG A 264 15.33 1.30 20.07
C ARG A 264 13.96 1.78 20.50
N GLU A 265 13.72 3.09 20.55
CA GLU A 265 12.41 3.65 20.91
C GLU A 265 11.33 3.36 19.86
N HIS A 266 11.71 3.06 18.62
CA HIS A 266 10.80 2.59 17.56
C HIS A 266 10.60 1.07 17.55
N GLY A 267 11.07 0.37 18.59
CA GLY A 267 10.76 -1.04 18.83
C GLY A 267 11.70 -2.04 18.16
N PHE A 268 12.87 -1.62 17.67
CA PHE A 268 13.86 -2.57 17.17
C PHE A 268 14.45 -3.40 18.31
N GLU A 269 14.29 -4.72 18.26
CA GLU A 269 14.68 -5.65 19.33
C GLU A 269 16.21 -5.81 19.47
N ARG A 270 16.93 -5.74 18.34
CA ARG A 270 18.40 -5.79 18.26
C ARG A 270 18.87 -4.62 17.40
N VAL A 271 19.65 -3.72 17.99
CA VAL A 271 20.25 -2.60 17.25
C VAL A 271 21.75 -2.78 17.34
N TYR A 272 22.44 -2.91 16.21
CA TYR A 272 23.89 -2.99 16.14
C TYR A 272 24.46 -1.63 15.75
N CYS A 273 25.65 -1.31 16.22
CA CYS A 273 26.38 -0.11 15.79
C CYS A 273 27.83 -0.46 15.51
N SER A 274 28.28 -0.19 14.30
CA SER A 274 29.70 -0.29 13.93
C SER A 274 30.36 1.09 13.97
N GLY A 275 31.66 1.09 14.21
CA GLY A 275 32.47 2.29 14.31
C GLY A 275 33.95 1.97 14.31
N THR A 276 34.78 3.01 14.37
CA THR A 276 36.25 2.86 14.37
C THR A 276 36.86 3.07 15.75
N ARG A 277 36.07 3.54 16.74
CA ARG A 277 36.56 3.88 18.08
C ARG A 277 36.06 2.87 19.09
N LEU A 278 36.89 1.89 19.44
CA LEU A 278 36.58 0.90 20.49
C LEU A 278 36.21 1.56 21.83
N GLN A 279 36.79 2.72 22.14
CA GLN A 279 36.48 3.51 23.33
C GLN A 279 35.02 4.01 23.40
N ARG A 280 34.25 3.90 22.31
CA ARG A 280 32.84 4.26 22.25
C ARG A 280 31.89 3.06 22.42
N SER A 281 32.41 1.85 22.64
CA SER A 281 31.58 0.66 22.90
C SER A 281 30.60 0.88 24.04
N THR A 282 31.06 1.47 25.15
CA THR A 282 30.23 1.78 26.32
C THR A 282 29.10 2.74 25.97
N PHE A 283 29.36 3.77 25.17
CA PHE A 283 28.32 4.68 24.71
C PHE A 283 27.31 3.98 23.80
N ILE A 284 27.76 3.11 22.89
CA ILE A 284 26.85 2.34 22.03
C ILE A 284 25.88 1.51 22.89
N GLU A 285 26.38 0.83 23.92
CA GLU A 285 25.57 0.04 24.85
C GLU A 285 24.61 0.91 25.68
N GLN A 286 25.08 2.05 26.19
CA GLN A 286 24.23 3.00 26.93
C GLN A 286 23.12 3.59 26.04
N PHE A 287 23.33 3.70 24.74
CA PHE A 287 22.31 4.07 23.75
C PHE A 287 21.45 2.89 23.27
N GLY A 288 21.56 1.74 23.94
CA GLY A 288 20.73 0.56 23.76
C GLY A 288 21.11 -0.30 22.55
N ALA A 289 22.30 -0.12 21.98
CA ALA A 289 22.79 -0.88 20.84
C ALA A 289 23.93 -1.85 21.23
N ILE A 290 24.20 -2.81 20.34
CA ILE A 290 25.23 -3.83 20.45
C ILE A 290 26.42 -3.38 19.61
N PRO A 291 27.61 -3.19 20.18
CA PRO A 291 28.78 -2.81 19.41
C PRO A 291 29.20 -3.91 18.44
N LEU A 292 29.45 -3.55 17.19
CA LEU A 292 29.78 -4.47 16.11
C LEU A 292 31.20 -4.16 15.60
N TYR A 293 32.19 -4.75 16.28
CA TYR A 293 33.62 -4.49 16.06
C TYR A 293 34.44 -5.72 15.63
N SER A 294 33.86 -6.92 15.64
CA SER A 294 34.56 -8.15 15.23
C SER A 294 33.99 -8.74 13.95
N ASP A 295 34.87 -9.33 13.14
CA ASP A 295 34.48 -10.02 11.91
C ASP A 295 33.57 -11.23 12.17
N GLU A 296 33.72 -11.88 13.33
CA GLU A 296 32.88 -13.00 13.75
C GLU A 296 31.40 -12.60 13.89
N ILE A 297 31.12 -11.44 14.50
CA ILE A 297 29.74 -10.93 14.65
C ILE A 297 29.18 -10.50 13.29
N LEU A 298 30.01 -9.93 12.41
CA LEU A 298 29.64 -9.59 11.04
C LEU A 298 29.23 -10.83 10.23
N GLU A 299 29.96 -11.93 10.39
CA GLU A 299 29.64 -13.21 9.75
C GLU A 299 28.36 -13.82 10.34
N GLU A 300 28.20 -13.80 11.67
CA GLU A 300 26.99 -14.31 12.33
C GLU A 300 25.73 -13.56 11.85
N GLU A 301 25.80 -12.24 11.67
CA GLU A 301 24.65 -11.41 11.29
C GLU A 301 24.43 -11.29 9.77
N THR A 302 25.20 -12.02 8.97
CA THR A 302 25.04 -12.04 7.51
C THR A 302 23.64 -12.52 7.11
N ASN A 303 22.98 -11.76 6.24
CA ASN A 303 21.59 -11.99 5.79
C ASN A 303 20.52 -11.98 6.89
N LYS A 304 20.77 -11.35 8.05
CA LYS A 304 19.80 -11.31 9.16
C LYS A 304 19.20 -9.92 9.39
N ILE A 305 19.90 -8.85 8.98
CA ILE A 305 19.52 -7.47 9.29
C ILE A 305 18.37 -6.98 8.40
N ASP A 306 17.37 -6.33 9.01
CA ASP A 306 16.23 -5.74 8.32
C ASP A 306 16.60 -4.39 7.66
N VAL A 307 17.31 -3.55 8.42
CA VAL A 307 17.63 -2.17 8.05
C VAL A 307 19.09 -1.84 8.35
N VAL A 308 19.79 -1.29 7.36
CA VAL A 308 21.11 -0.65 7.55
C VAL A 308 20.93 0.86 7.43
N VAL A 309 21.46 1.60 8.39
CA VAL A 309 21.53 3.06 8.35
C VAL A 309 22.99 3.49 8.29
N GLU A 310 23.38 4.09 7.18
CA GLU A 310 24.72 4.64 6.99
C GLU A 310 24.73 6.12 7.38
N VAL A 311 25.57 6.48 8.34
CA VAL A 311 25.68 7.87 8.85
C VAL A 311 27.13 8.36 8.96
N CYS A 312 28.12 7.55 8.57
CA CYS A 312 29.55 7.84 8.75
C CYS A 312 30.20 8.56 7.57
N GLY A 313 29.58 8.55 6.39
CA GLY A 313 30.11 9.12 5.15
C GLY A 313 31.35 8.37 4.62
N VAL A 314 31.40 7.05 4.75
CA VAL A 314 32.58 6.25 4.35
C VAL A 314 32.18 5.15 3.37
N PRO A 315 32.49 5.25 2.05
CA PRO A 315 32.03 4.27 1.04
C PRO A 315 32.36 2.81 1.32
N ASN A 316 33.48 2.55 2.00
CA ASN A 316 33.95 1.19 2.24
C ASN A 316 33.02 0.36 3.13
N VAL A 317 32.20 0.99 3.98
CA VAL A 317 31.28 0.25 4.87
C VAL A 317 30.09 -0.34 4.13
N VAL A 318 29.81 0.11 2.90
CA VAL A 318 28.58 -0.25 2.18
C VAL A 318 28.52 -1.75 1.86
N ASN A 319 29.64 -2.37 1.49
CA ASN A 319 29.66 -3.80 1.18
C ASN A 319 29.30 -4.66 2.41
N ASP A 320 29.78 -4.30 3.60
CA ASP A 320 29.41 -4.98 4.83
C ASP A 320 27.92 -4.81 5.13
N GLY A 321 27.39 -3.60 4.99
CA GLY A 321 25.95 -3.36 5.17
C GLY A 321 25.10 -4.19 4.20
N LEU A 322 25.48 -4.25 2.92
CA LEU A 322 24.78 -5.09 1.93
C LEU A 322 24.87 -6.58 2.24
N ARG A 323 25.99 -7.07 2.80
CA ARG A 323 26.16 -8.45 3.23
C ARG A 323 25.23 -8.79 4.40
N LEU A 324 25.13 -7.90 5.38
CA LEU A 324 24.28 -8.06 6.56
C LEU A 324 22.77 -8.08 6.24
N LEU A 325 22.33 -7.32 5.24
CA LEU A 325 20.92 -7.25 4.88
C LEU A 325 20.35 -8.61 4.44
N LYS A 326 19.20 -8.97 5.01
CA LYS A 326 18.39 -10.10 4.52
C LYS A 326 17.73 -9.77 3.17
N PRO A 327 17.21 -10.77 2.44
CA PRO A 327 16.36 -10.51 1.27
C PRO A 327 15.16 -9.62 1.62
N GLY A 328 14.92 -8.58 0.81
CA GLY A 328 13.92 -7.53 1.02
C GLY A 328 14.38 -6.40 1.95
N GLY A 329 15.62 -6.43 2.42
CA GLY A 329 16.16 -5.45 3.37
C GLY A 329 16.31 -4.02 2.81
N LEU A 330 16.37 -3.05 3.72
CA LEU A 330 16.47 -1.62 3.42
C LEU A 330 17.85 -1.06 3.79
N TYR A 331 18.50 -0.40 2.84
CA TYR A 331 19.70 0.39 3.06
C TYR A 331 19.38 1.89 2.98
N LEU A 332 19.69 2.65 4.04
CA LEU A 332 19.50 4.09 4.11
C LEU A 332 20.84 4.82 4.06
N PHE A 333 21.01 5.73 3.10
CA PHE A 333 22.14 6.65 3.04
C PHE A 333 21.78 7.99 3.68
N VAL A 334 22.56 8.39 4.68
CA VAL A 334 22.42 9.68 5.37
C VAL A 334 23.76 10.43 5.41
N GLY A 335 24.88 9.72 5.58
CA GLY A 335 26.21 10.31 5.78
C GLY A 335 26.97 10.68 4.49
N MET A 336 26.63 10.08 3.36
CA MET A 336 27.37 10.18 2.07
C MET A 336 27.15 11.48 1.28
N VAL A 337 27.01 12.63 1.94
CA VAL A 337 26.77 13.92 1.28
C VAL A 337 28.10 14.61 0.93
N HIS A 338 28.92 13.96 0.10
CA HIS A 338 30.22 14.48 -0.34
C HIS A 338 30.66 13.85 -1.68
N PRO A 339 31.53 14.50 -2.47
CA PRO A 339 31.91 14.03 -3.82
C PRO A 339 32.75 12.74 -3.81
N HIS A 340 33.44 12.43 -2.71
CA HIS A 340 34.25 11.20 -2.56
C HIS A 340 33.41 10.00 -2.10
N SER A 341 32.22 9.80 -2.69
CA SER A 341 31.21 8.81 -2.26
C SER A 341 30.94 7.72 -3.30
N GLN A 342 31.89 7.45 -4.21
CA GLN A 342 31.74 6.39 -5.19
C GLN A 342 31.58 5.02 -4.51
N LEU A 343 30.52 4.29 -4.88
CA LEU A 343 30.17 3.01 -4.29
C LEU A 343 30.64 1.85 -5.17
N ASN A 344 31.27 0.85 -4.57
CA ASN A 344 31.61 -0.41 -5.23
C ASN A 344 30.50 -1.45 -4.95
N ILE A 345 29.39 -1.35 -5.68
CA ILE A 345 28.22 -2.22 -5.55
C ILE A 345 27.82 -2.79 -6.91
N THR A 346 27.36 -4.04 -6.96
CA THR A 346 26.87 -4.66 -8.20
C THR A 346 25.34 -4.74 -8.22
N GLY A 347 24.75 -4.69 -9.42
CA GLY A 347 23.32 -4.92 -9.58
C GLY A 347 22.88 -6.30 -9.06
N GLU A 348 23.74 -7.32 -9.18
CA GLU A 348 23.47 -8.67 -8.66
C GLU A 348 23.21 -8.68 -7.15
N GLN A 349 24.02 -7.97 -6.36
CA GLN A 349 23.86 -7.87 -4.90
C GLN A 349 22.49 -7.30 -4.52
N ILE A 350 21.99 -6.35 -5.31
CA ILE A 350 20.69 -5.71 -5.11
C ILE A 350 19.56 -6.64 -5.57
N ILE A 351 19.66 -7.17 -6.79
CA ILE A 351 18.61 -7.95 -7.46
C ILE A 351 18.37 -9.28 -6.74
N ARG A 352 19.43 -10.04 -6.40
CA ARG A 352 19.27 -11.36 -5.77
C ARG A 352 18.63 -11.29 -4.40
N LYS A 353 18.83 -10.18 -3.69
CA LYS A 353 18.25 -9.92 -2.37
C LYS A 353 17.01 -9.01 -2.46
N CYS A 354 16.57 -8.57 -3.63
CA CYS A 354 15.47 -7.61 -3.77
C CYS A 354 15.60 -6.40 -2.83
N LEU A 355 16.81 -5.84 -2.69
CA LEU A 355 17.08 -4.77 -1.73
C LEU A 355 16.44 -3.44 -2.14
N THR A 356 16.04 -2.66 -1.14
CA THR A 356 15.70 -1.25 -1.32
C THR A 356 16.86 -0.38 -0.85
N ILE A 357 17.32 0.55 -1.69
CA ILE A 357 18.36 1.52 -1.34
C ILE A 357 17.76 2.92 -1.45
N LYS A 358 17.87 3.72 -0.40
CA LYS A 358 17.25 5.05 -0.34
C LYS A 358 18.17 6.09 0.30
N GLY A 359 18.32 7.24 -0.36
CA GLY A 359 18.96 8.42 0.21
C GLY A 359 17.99 9.27 1.03
N ILE A 360 18.48 9.83 2.13
CA ILE A 360 17.78 10.81 2.95
C ILE A 360 18.62 12.09 2.98
N HIS A 361 18.01 13.21 2.62
CA HIS A 361 18.65 14.51 2.65
C HIS A 361 17.74 15.54 3.29
N ASN A 362 18.29 16.29 4.24
CA ASN A 362 17.62 17.37 4.96
C ASN A 362 16.35 16.93 5.72
N TYR A 363 15.65 17.90 6.31
CA TYR A 363 14.44 17.70 7.08
C TYR A 363 13.40 18.80 6.81
N ALA A 364 12.13 18.48 7.06
CA ALA A 364 11.03 19.44 7.05
C ALA A 364 10.72 19.90 8.48
N PRO A 365 10.00 21.02 8.70
CA PRO A 365 9.68 21.52 10.04
C PRO A 365 9.06 20.47 10.97
N ARG A 366 8.11 19.67 10.49
CA ARG A 366 7.50 18.54 11.24
C ARG A 366 8.51 17.54 11.81
N HIS A 367 9.68 17.36 11.17
CA HIS A 367 10.71 16.45 11.65
C HIS A 367 11.47 17.06 12.83
N LEU A 368 11.59 18.40 12.91
CA LEU A 368 12.13 19.07 14.09
C LEU A 368 11.18 18.91 15.28
N ASP A 369 9.87 19.07 15.08
CA ASP A 369 8.88 18.86 16.14
C ASP A 369 8.98 17.44 16.71
N HIS A 370 9.08 16.43 15.83
CA HIS A 370 9.28 15.05 16.24
C HIS A 370 10.62 14.83 16.96
N ALA A 371 11.70 15.47 16.51
CA ALA A 371 13.00 15.36 17.16
C ALA A 371 13.01 15.96 18.57
N VAL A 372 12.35 17.10 18.79
CA VAL A 372 12.21 17.73 20.11
C VAL A 372 11.38 16.83 21.03
N GLN A 373 10.23 16.33 20.56
CA GLN A 373 9.39 15.41 21.34
C GLN A 373 10.13 14.10 21.67
N PHE A 374 10.94 13.59 20.75
CA PHE A 374 11.77 12.41 20.98
C PHE A 374 12.76 12.67 22.11
N LEU A 375 13.50 13.78 22.07
CA LEU A 375 14.45 14.13 23.12
C LEU A 375 13.75 14.34 24.46
N GLU A 376 12.63 15.07 24.50
CA GLU A 376 11.86 15.27 25.73
C GLU A 376 11.47 13.95 26.41
N LYS A 377 11.04 12.95 25.64
CA LYS A 377 10.66 11.63 26.15
C LYS A 377 11.84 10.75 26.58
N THR A 378 13.04 11.02 26.06
CA THR A 378 14.20 10.13 26.16
C THR A 378 15.36 10.73 26.93
N ILE A 379 15.32 12.02 27.28
CA ILE A 379 16.42 12.77 27.89
C ILE A 379 16.94 12.14 29.19
N LYS A 380 16.08 11.43 29.93
CA LYS A 380 16.45 10.71 31.16
C LYS A 380 16.84 9.24 30.96
N LYS A 381 16.68 8.72 29.74
CA LYS A 381 16.96 7.31 29.40
C LYS A 381 18.37 7.10 28.83
N TYR A 382 18.88 8.07 28.07
CA TYR A 382 20.17 7.98 27.39
C TYR A 382 21.10 9.11 27.82
N PRO A 383 22.42 8.89 27.89
CA PRO A 383 23.37 9.89 28.37
C PRO A 383 23.74 10.90 27.29
N TYR A 384 22.76 11.67 26.81
CA TYR A 384 22.98 12.66 25.74
C TYR A 384 24.03 13.70 26.10
N GLU A 385 24.06 14.14 27.36
CA GLU A 385 25.00 15.14 27.85
C GLU A 385 26.46 14.67 27.78
N GLU A 386 26.71 13.36 27.96
CA GLU A 386 28.06 12.79 27.93
C GLU A 386 28.65 12.68 26.51
N VAL A 387 27.81 12.73 25.49
CA VAL A 387 28.22 12.72 24.07
C VAL A 387 28.65 14.11 23.61
N ILE A 388 28.26 15.14 24.35
CA ILE A 388 28.59 16.53 24.09
C ILE A 388 29.97 16.84 24.67
N GLY A 389 30.81 17.49 23.88
CA GLY A 389 32.13 17.94 24.27
C GLY A 389 32.11 19.25 25.06
N PRO A 390 33.30 19.83 25.32
CA PRO A 390 33.40 21.09 26.05
C PRO A 390 32.65 22.23 25.35
N THR A 391 32.17 23.17 26.17
CA THR A 391 31.59 24.44 25.73
C THR A 391 32.65 25.53 25.80
N TYR A 392 32.82 26.27 24.72
CA TYR A 392 33.68 27.44 24.63
C TYR A 392 32.84 28.71 24.50
N ASP A 393 33.34 29.82 24.99
CA ASP A 393 32.74 31.13 24.72
C ASP A 393 32.95 31.53 23.25
N LEU A 394 32.06 32.37 22.71
CA LEU A 394 32.15 32.80 21.31
C LEU A 394 33.48 33.51 21.01
N SER A 395 34.07 34.19 22.00
CA SER A 395 35.41 34.80 21.90
C SER A 395 36.52 33.78 21.64
N ASP A 396 36.31 32.51 22.00
CA ASP A 396 37.27 31.42 21.84
C ASP A 396 36.96 30.52 20.63
N LEU A 397 36.20 31.03 19.64
CA LEU A 397 35.75 30.25 18.48
C LEU A 397 36.88 29.50 17.76
N SER A 398 38.03 30.14 17.56
CA SER A 398 39.20 29.51 16.92
C SER A 398 39.66 28.25 17.65
N ARG A 399 39.68 28.30 18.99
CA ARG A 399 40.03 27.14 19.83
C ARG A 399 38.96 26.06 19.76
N ALA A 400 37.68 26.45 19.81
CA ALA A 400 36.57 25.52 19.66
C ALA A 400 36.62 24.76 18.33
N MET A 401 36.94 25.46 17.23
CA MET A 401 37.11 24.86 15.90
C MET A 401 38.29 23.89 15.85
N GLN A 402 39.43 24.23 16.44
CA GLN A 402 40.60 23.34 16.50
C GLN A 402 40.26 22.02 17.22
N ILE A 403 39.60 22.11 18.37
CA ILE A 403 39.18 20.94 19.15
C ILE A 403 38.12 20.11 18.40
N ALA A 404 37.24 20.75 17.62
CA ALA A 404 36.27 20.04 16.79
C ALA A 404 36.96 19.22 15.67
N ILE A 405 38.03 19.76 15.08
CA ILE A 405 38.82 19.08 14.02
C ILE A 405 39.54 17.84 14.57
N GLU A 406 39.94 17.83 15.84
CA GLU A 406 40.53 16.65 16.49
C GLU A 406 39.56 15.45 16.57
N LYS A 407 38.25 15.66 16.37
CA LYS A 407 37.19 14.62 16.36
C LYS A 407 37.18 13.74 17.62
N ARG A 408 37.69 14.28 18.74
CA ARG A 408 37.68 13.62 20.06
C ARG A 408 36.27 13.55 20.63
N TYR A 409 35.52 14.64 20.53
CA TYR A 409 34.17 14.78 21.07
C TYR A 409 33.10 14.55 19.99
N GLY A 410 31.87 14.20 20.39
CA GLY A 410 30.75 14.07 19.47
C GLY A 410 30.30 15.40 18.87
N ARG A 411 30.39 16.49 19.65
CA ARG A 411 30.16 17.88 19.23
C ARG A 411 30.89 18.83 20.18
N VAL A 412 31.46 19.91 19.66
CA VAL A 412 31.99 21.00 20.46
C VAL A 412 30.95 22.12 20.49
N LEU A 413 30.68 22.69 21.66
CA LEU A 413 29.67 23.73 21.81
C LEU A 413 30.32 25.12 21.85
N VAL A 414 29.60 26.10 21.32
CA VAL A 414 29.94 27.51 21.44
C VAL A 414 28.77 28.24 22.09
N LYS A 415 29.03 28.91 23.21
CA LYS A 415 28.06 29.74 23.90
C LYS A 415 28.14 31.16 23.35
N PRO A 416 27.03 31.77 22.91
CA PRO A 416 27.05 33.18 22.55
C PRO A 416 27.37 34.01 23.80
N ASN A 417 28.35 34.92 23.69
CA ASN A 417 28.58 35.90 24.75
C ASN A 417 27.36 36.82 24.78
N VAL A 418 26.62 36.83 25.89
CA VAL A 418 25.67 37.92 26.13
C VAL A 418 26.56 39.13 26.43
N LEU A 419 26.61 40.09 25.51
CA LEU A 419 27.11 41.42 25.83
C LEU A 419 26.18 41.93 26.94
N THR A 420 26.62 41.87 28.19
CA THR A 420 25.99 42.64 29.27
C THR A 420 26.24 44.10 28.93
N SER A 421 25.23 44.73 28.32
CA SER A 421 25.18 46.18 28.09
C SER A 421 25.20 46.95 29.39
#